data_AF-A0A1H8NQ60-F1
#
_entry.id   AF-A0A1H8NQ60-F1
#
_cell.length_a   1.000
_cell.length_b   1.000
_cell.length_c   1.000
_cell.angle_alpha   90.00
_cell.angle_beta   90.00
_cell.angle_gamma   90.00
#
_symmetry.space_group_name_H-M   'P 1'
#
loop_
_entity.id
_entity.type
_entity.pdbx_description
1 polymer ?
#
loop_
_entity_poly.entity_id
_entity_poly.type
_entity_poly.pdbx_seq_one_letter_code
_entity_poly.pdbx_strand_id
1 'polypeptide(L)'
;MGHRPAVTLPPARRLVLPAVLAVAFAALAAVVLARHGTPYGVDTGPHHWSVRHRPHGWAVAARAVTAAGTGPYPYLAAAVGGWLGGGRDARRGVPAALLALLALLAGQVLRTALMLLLHRSRPPVVDWAAHASGHAFPSGHSASSAMAAGVLAWGLLRTFPGAVGRVAAWACGAVALLIGLTRVYLGVHWPTDVLGAWLFAGCWMAVVLPALSAYADGGDGSSGDRMDGPGGAAGPGRDGRPGTQTDTP
;
A
#
# COMPACT_ATOMS: atom_id res chain seq x y z
N MET A 1 23.66 10.02 -19.04
CA MET A 1 22.61 9.25 -18.33
C MET A 1 21.27 9.59 -18.97
N GLY A 2 20.69 8.69 -19.75
CA GLY A 2 19.46 8.96 -20.51
C GLY A 2 18.25 9.04 -19.59
N HIS A 3 17.57 10.19 -19.58
CA HIS A 3 16.28 10.38 -18.92
C HIS A 3 15.25 9.51 -19.67
N ARG A 4 14.88 8.36 -19.11
CA ARG A 4 13.76 7.58 -19.64
C ARG A 4 12.49 8.40 -19.36
N PRO A 5 11.73 8.83 -20.38
CA PRO A 5 10.46 9.49 -20.13
C PRO A 5 9.58 8.55 -19.30
N ALA A 6 9.03 9.06 -18.20
CA ALA A 6 8.04 8.34 -17.43
C ALA A 6 6.88 8.00 -18.38
N VAL A 7 6.75 6.73 -18.76
CA VAL A 7 5.61 6.26 -19.56
C VAL A 7 4.38 6.40 -18.67
N THR A 8 3.75 7.56 -18.75
CA THR A 8 2.47 7.83 -18.09
C THR A 8 1.42 7.06 -18.87
N LEU A 9 1.08 5.87 -18.38
CA LEU A 9 -0.06 5.14 -18.92
C LEU A 9 -1.30 6.04 -18.89
N PRO A 10 -2.15 6.01 -19.95
CA PRO A 10 -3.36 6.81 -20.01
C PRO A 10 -4.21 6.61 -18.75
N PRO A 11 -4.90 7.65 -18.25
CA PRO A 11 -5.64 7.63 -16.98
C PRO A 11 -6.62 6.45 -16.89
N ALA A 12 -7.23 6.06 -18.01
CA ALA A 12 -8.11 4.90 -18.10
C ALA A 12 -7.43 3.57 -17.72
N ARG A 13 -6.14 3.36 -18.06
CA ARG A 13 -5.42 2.12 -17.75
C ARG A 13 -5.09 1.99 -16.25
N ARG A 14 -5.02 3.12 -15.52
CA ARG A 14 -4.76 3.12 -14.07
C ARG A 14 -5.96 2.60 -13.26
N LEU A 15 -7.15 2.63 -13.84
CA LEU A 15 -8.39 2.20 -13.18
C LEU A 15 -8.76 0.75 -13.47
N VAL A 16 -8.14 0.10 -14.46
CA VAL A 16 -8.48 -1.28 -14.85
C VAL A 16 -8.21 -2.25 -13.70
N LEU A 17 -7.01 -2.22 -13.11
CA LEU A 17 -6.65 -3.12 -12.01
C LEU A 17 -7.55 -2.96 -10.78
N PRO A 18 -7.75 -1.75 -10.20
CA PRO A 18 -8.65 -1.60 -9.06
C PRO A 18 -10.09 -1.98 -9.42
N ALA A 19 -10.58 -1.72 -10.64
CA ALA A 19 -11.90 -2.16 -11.06
C ALA A 19 -12.02 -3.69 -11.10
N VAL A 20 -11.04 -4.39 -11.68
CA VAL A 20 -11.00 -5.86 -11.72
C VAL A 20 -10.98 -6.45 -10.30
N LEU A 21 -10.16 -5.89 -9.41
CA LEU A 21 -10.07 -6.34 -8.02
C LEU A 21 -11.35 -6.04 -7.24
N ALA A 22 -12.00 -4.90 -7.48
CA ALA A 22 -13.29 -4.55 -6.88
C ALA A 22 -14.39 -5.51 -7.35
N VAL A 23 -14.45 -5.83 -8.65
CA VAL A 23 -15.39 -6.82 -9.20
C VAL A 23 -15.13 -8.20 -8.62
N ALA A 24 -13.87 -8.63 -8.53
CA ALA A 24 -13.52 -9.92 -7.92
C ALA A 24 -13.90 -9.97 -6.43
N PHE A 25 -13.65 -8.89 -5.68
CA PHE A 25 -14.08 -8.77 -4.29
C PHE A 25 -15.60 -8.84 -4.16
N ALA A 26 -16.34 -8.10 -4.99
CA ALA A 26 -17.79 -8.07 -4.98
C ALA A 26 -18.39 -9.43 -5.35
N ALA A 27 -17.83 -10.11 -6.35
CA ALA A 27 -18.24 -11.45 -6.74
C ALA A 27 -17.99 -12.46 -5.60
N LEU A 28 -16.82 -12.41 -4.95
CA LEU A 28 -16.54 -13.26 -3.79
C LEU A 28 -17.48 -12.96 -2.63
N ALA A 29 -17.73 -11.68 -2.33
CA ALA A 29 -18.67 -11.27 -1.28
C ALA A 29 -20.10 -11.76 -1.59
N ALA A 30 -20.55 -11.67 -2.84
CA ALA A 30 -21.84 -12.18 -3.28
C ALA A 30 -21.93 -13.70 -3.10
N VAL A 31 -20.90 -14.45 -3.49
CA VAL A 31 -20.83 -15.91 -3.27
C VAL A 31 -20.89 -16.25 -1.78
N VAL A 32 -20.08 -15.57 -0.96
CA VAL A 32 -20.05 -15.77 0.50
C VAL A 32 -21.42 -15.50 1.12
N LEU A 33 -22.15 -14.48 0.65
CA LEU A 33 -23.45 -14.11 1.18
C LEU A 33 -24.62 -14.91 0.60
N ALA A 34 -24.45 -15.55 -0.56
CA ALA A 34 -25.51 -16.28 -1.26
C ALA A 34 -26.15 -17.40 -0.42
N ARG A 35 -25.40 -17.95 0.55
CA ARG A 35 -25.90 -18.97 1.48
C ARG A 35 -25.99 -18.46 2.91
N HIS A 36 -26.37 -17.20 3.10
CA HIS A 36 -26.46 -16.54 4.41
C HIS A 36 -25.16 -16.64 5.23
N GLY A 37 -24.00 -16.61 4.56
CA GLY A 37 -22.69 -16.72 5.20
C GLY A 37 -22.25 -18.13 5.55
N THR A 38 -23.03 -19.17 5.23
CA THR A 38 -22.59 -20.57 5.46
C THR A 38 -21.35 -20.90 4.62
N PRO A 39 -20.33 -21.54 5.21
CA PRO A 39 -19.06 -21.78 4.54
C PRO A 39 -19.17 -22.83 3.42
N TYR A 40 -18.31 -22.70 2.42
CA TYR A 40 -18.18 -23.67 1.32
C TYR A 40 -17.14 -24.75 1.64
N GLY A 41 -17.03 -25.79 0.81
CA GLY A 41 -15.99 -26.83 0.96
C GLY A 41 -14.56 -26.26 0.94
N VAL A 42 -14.34 -25.21 0.14
CA VAL A 42 -13.08 -24.45 0.11
C VAL A 42 -12.79 -23.71 1.41
N ASP A 43 -13.81 -23.48 2.24
CA ASP A 43 -13.65 -22.89 3.57
C ASP A 43 -13.45 -23.96 4.65
N THR A 44 -14.34 -24.96 4.68
CA THR A 44 -14.37 -25.97 5.76
C THR A 44 -13.22 -26.96 5.67
N GLY A 45 -12.77 -27.34 4.47
CA GLY A 45 -11.67 -28.28 4.30
C GLY A 45 -10.36 -27.82 4.95
N PRO A 46 -9.79 -26.65 4.52
CA PRO A 46 -8.59 -26.09 5.12
C PRO A 46 -8.75 -25.77 6.61
N HIS A 47 -9.94 -25.30 7.02
CA HIS A 47 -10.24 -25.04 8.42
C HIS A 47 -10.16 -26.33 9.27
N HIS A 48 -10.86 -27.39 8.89
CA HIS A 48 -10.85 -28.67 9.60
C HIS A 48 -9.47 -29.33 9.58
N TRP A 49 -8.72 -29.20 8.48
CA TRP A 49 -7.34 -29.66 8.45
C TRP A 49 -6.50 -28.93 9.49
N SER A 50 -6.63 -27.60 9.57
CA SER A 50 -5.91 -26.76 10.52
C SER A 50 -6.22 -27.13 11.97
N VAL A 51 -7.50 -27.25 12.34
CA VAL A 51 -7.91 -27.63 13.70
C VAL A 51 -7.34 -29.00 14.10
N ARG A 52 -7.30 -29.96 13.16
CA ARG A 52 -6.74 -31.30 13.39
C ARG A 52 -5.21 -31.35 13.42
N HIS A 53 -4.53 -30.44 12.73
CA HIS A 53 -3.06 -30.43 12.58
C HIS A 53 -2.44 -29.20 13.24
N ARG A 54 -2.87 -28.90 14.46
CA ARG A 54 -2.38 -27.75 15.24
C ARG A 54 -1.78 -28.15 16.59
N PRO A 55 -0.55 -28.68 16.61
CA PRO A 55 0.19 -28.88 17.85
C PRO A 55 0.40 -27.55 18.57
N HIS A 56 0.51 -27.61 19.90
CA HIS A 56 0.63 -26.40 20.73
C HIS A 56 1.77 -25.46 20.28
N GLY A 57 2.95 -26.01 19.96
CA GLY A 57 4.10 -25.22 19.49
C GLY A 57 3.81 -24.42 18.22
N TRP A 58 3.18 -25.04 17.22
CA TRP A 58 2.81 -24.35 15.98
C TRP A 58 1.68 -23.33 16.19
N ALA A 59 0.76 -23.58 17.13
CA ALA A 59 -0.26 -22.59 17.49
C ALA A 59 0.37 -21.33 18.11
N VAL A 60 1.38 -21.50 18.98
CA VAL A 60 2.15 -20.37 19.55
C VAL A 60 2.87 -19.59 18.45
N ALA A 61 3.56 -20.29 17.55
CA ALA A 61 4.25 -19.66 16.42
C ALA A 61 3.27 -18.88 15.52
N ALA A 62 2.12 -19.47 15.19
CA ALA A 62 1.09 -18.80 14.40
C ALA A 62 0.52 -17.55 15.11
N ARG A 63 0.34 -17.59 16.43
CA ARG A 63 -0.04 -16.41 17.23
C ARG A 63 1.02 -15.32 17.19
N ALA A 64 2.30 -15.68 17.27
CA ALA A 64 3.40 -14.72 17.18
C ALA A 64 3.44 -14.05 15.79
N VAL A 65 3.35 -14.84 14.72
CA VAL A 65 3.33 -14.33 13.34
C VAL A 65 2.12 -13.42 13.12
N THR A 66 0.92 -13.86 13.51
CA THR A 66 -0.27 -13.06 13.24
C THR A 66 -0.30 -11.75 14.02
N ALA A 67 0.41 -11.63 15.15
CA ALA A 67 0.45 -10.40 15.93
C ALA A 67 0.96 -9.20 15.10
N ALA A 68 1.88 -9.45 14.15
CA ALA A 68 2.37 -8.43 13.21
C ALA A 68 1.28 -7.90 12.26
N GLY A 69 0.17 -8.62 12.11
CA GLY A 69 -0.96 -8.21 11.30
C GLY A 69 -1.90 -7.22 11.98
N THR A 70 -1.69 -6.85 13.24
CA THR A 70 -2.60 -5.97 13.98
C THR A 70 -1.83 -5.04 14.93
N GLY A 71 -2.56 -4.24 15.70
CA GLY A 71 -1.97 -3.29 16.64
C GLY A 71 -1.08 -2.27 15.91
N PRO A 72 0.07 -1.88 16.48
CA PRO A 72 0.91 -0.83 15.92
C PRO A 72 1.72 -1.26 14.67
N TYR A 73 1.98 -2.55 14.47
CA TYR A 73 2.95 -3.01 13.48
C TYR A 73 2.61 -2.65 12.02
N PRO A 74 1.36 -2.82 11.54
CA PRO A 74 1.00 -2.40 10.18
C PRO A 74 1.17 -0.89 9.97
N TYR A 75 0.86 -0.09 10.98
CA TYR A 75 1.00 1.37 10.92
C TYR A 75 2.47 1.80 10.90
N LEU A 76 3.32 1.17 11.72
CA LEU A 76 4.77 1.40 11.67
C LEU A 76 5.35 1.02 10.31
N ALA A 77 4.95 -0.14 9.75
CA ALA A 77 5.38 -0.55 8.42
C ALA A 77 4.92 0.43 7.32
N ALA A 78 3.69 0.93 7.41
CA ALA A 78 3.19 1.95 6.47
C ALA A 78 3.93 3.28 6.62
N ALA A 79 4.21 3.73 7.85
CA ALA A 79 4.98 4.95 8.11
C ALA A 79 6.41 4.83 7.54
N VAL A 80 7.08 3.71 7.79
CA VAL A 80 8.42 3.43 7.26
C VAL A 80 8.40 3.36 5.74
N GLY A 81 7.43 2.66 5.15
CA GLY A 81 7.28 2.58 3.69
C GLY A 81 7.03 3.95 3.05
N GLY A 82 6.14 4.74 3.67
CA GLY A 82 5.86 6.12 3.29
C GLY A 82 7.12 6.99 3.32
N TRP A 83 7.85 6.97 4.45
CA TRP A 83 9.09 7.72 4.63
C TRP A 83 10.16 7.31 3.61
N LEU A 84 10.37 6.01 3.40
CA LEU A 84 11.33 5.50 2.43
C LEU A 84 10.98 5.94 1.00
N GLY A 85 9.71 5.80 0.61
CA GLY A 85 9.28 6.11 -0.75
C GLY A 85 9.18 7.61 -1.07
N GLY A 86 8.92 8.44 -0.05
CA GLY A 86 8.95 9.91 -0.15
C GLY A 86 10.35 10.51 -0.11
N GLY A 87 11.39 9.68 0.07
CA GLY A 87 12.77 10.12 0.21
C GLY A 87 13.18 10.31 1.68
N ARG A 88 14.46 10.08 1.97
CA ARG A 88 15.01 10.11 3.34
C ARG A 88 15.18 11.52 3.93
N ASP A 89 14.85 12.57 3.17
CA ASP A 89 14.78 13.94 3.67
C ASP A 89 13.48 14.15 4.46
N ALA A 90 13.58 14.72 5.66
CA ALA A 90 12.45 14.98 6.54
C ALA A 90 11.35 15.82 5.88
N ARG A 91 11.71 16.74 4.95
CA ARG A 91 10.74 17.62 4.27
C ARG A 91 9.74 16.87 3.38
N ARG A 92 10.10 15.69 2.88
CA ARG A 92 9.29 14.89 1.95
C ARG A 92 8.92 13.53 2.53
N GLY A 93 9.84 12.89 3.24
CA GLY A 93 9.62 11.62 3.90
C GLY A 93 8.56 11.70 5.00
N VAL A 94 8.56 12.75 5.83
CA VAL A 94 7.56 12.87 6.91
C VAL A 94 6.14 13.02 6.36
N PRO A 95 5.83 13.93 5.43
CA PRO A 95 4.49 13.99 4.86
C PRO A 95 4.10 12.71 4.11
N ALA A 96 5.02 12.05 3.38
CA ALA A 96 4.73 10.76 2.74
C ALA A 96 4.38 9.66 3.76
N ALA A 97 5.07 9.62 4.90
CA ALA A 97 4.75 8.73 6.01
C ALA A 97 3.36 9.01 6.59
N LEU A 98 3.01 10.29 6.78
CA LEU A 98 1.67 10.69 7.25
C LEU A 98 0.57 10.33 6.25
N LEU A 99 0.80 10.55 4.95
CA LEU A 99 -0.14 10.14 3.90
C LEU A 99 -0.32 8.62 3.86
N ALA A 100 0.76 7.85 3.99
CA ALA A 100 0.70 6.40 4.07
C ALA A 100 -0.08 5.90 5.30
N LEU A 101 0.14 6.52 6.46
CA LEU A 101 -0.62 6.24 7.69
C LEU A 101 -2.10 6.54 7.52
N LEU A 102 -2.43 7.70 6.96
CA LEU A 102 -3.81 8.11 6.71
C LEU A 102 -4.49 7.16 5.73
N ALA A 103 -3.80 6.75 4.66
CA ALA A 103 -4.31 5.79 3.70
C ALA A 103 -4.56 4.41 4.33
N LEU A 104 -3.67 3.95 5.22
CA LEU A 104 -3.88 2.69 5.94
C LEU A 104 -5.08 2.79 6.90
N LEU A 105 -5.22 3.89 7.63
CA LEU A 105 -6.33 4.14 8.55
C LEU A 105 -7.66 4.20 7.80
N ALA A 106 -7.72 4.96 6.70
CA ALA A 106 -8.92 5.04 5.85
C ALA A 106 -9.29 3.66 5.27
N GLY A 107 -8.31 2.87 4.84
CA GLY A 107 -8.53 1.49 4.41
C GLY A 107 -9.10 0.59 5.51
N GLN A 108 -8.63 0.72 6.75
CA GLN A 108 -9.17 -0.01 7.90
C GLN A 108 -10.59 0.41 8.28
N VAL A 109 -10.90 1.71 8.20
CA VAL A 109 -12.26 2.22 8.39
C VAL A 109 -13.20 1.64 7.34
N LEU A 110 -12.82 1.70 6.06
CA LEU A 110 -13.62 1.13 4.97
C LEU A 110 -13.81 -0.38 5.13
N ARG A 111 -12.75 -1.12 5.46
CA ARG A 111 -12.84 -2.56 5.76
C ARG A 111 -13.80 -2.85 6.92
N THR A 112 -13.78 -2.01 7.96
CA THR A 112 -14.65 -2.17 9.12
C THR A 112 -16.10 -1.89 8.77
N ALA A 113 -16.36 -0.87 7.96
CA ALA A 113 -17.69 -0.61 7.41
C ALA A 113 -18.19 -1.81 6.57
N LEU A 114 -17.36 -2.38 5.71
CA LEU A 114 -17.71 -3.59 4.95
C LEU A 114 -18.00 -4.79 5.86
N MET A 115 -17.21 -5.00 6.91
CA MET A 115 -17.48 -6.06 7.89
C MET A 115 -18.81 -5.86 8.60
N LEU A 116 -19.11 -4.63 9.01
CA LEU A 116 -20.38 -4.26 9.63
C LEU A 116 -21.55 -4.21 8.63
N LEU A 117 -21.30 -4.32 7.34
CA LEU A 117 -22.37 -4.41 6.34
C LEU A 117 -22.67 -5.87 6.01
N LEU A 118 -21.62 -6.68 5.81
CA LEU A 118 -21.72 -8.04 5.30
C LEU A 118 -22.00 -9.08 6.40
N HIS A 119 -21.71 -8.77 7.67
CA HIS A 119 -22.15 -9.54 8.85
C HIS A 119 -21.87 -11.06 8.85
N ARG A 120 -20.87 -11.53 8.11
CA ARG A 120 -20.58 -12.98 8.01
C ARG A 120 -20.18 -13.60 9.35
N SER A 121 -20.77 -14.74 9.68
CA SER A 121 -20.43 -15.59 10.82
C SER A 121 -19.00 -16.13 10.75
N ARG A 122 -18.30 -16.16 11.90
CA ARG A 122 -16.98 -16.76 12.06
C ARG A 122 -17.06 -18.29 12.15
N PRO A 123 -15.93 -19.01 12.03
CA PRO A 123 -15.87 -20.40 12.46
C PRO A 123 -16.26 -20.57 13.95
N PRO A 124 -16.70 -21.77 14.37
CA PRO A 124 -17.12 -22.02 15.74
C PRO A 124 -16.07 -21.62 16.79
N VAL A 125 -16.52 -21.02 17.89
CA VAL A 125 -15.61 -20.53 18.96
C VAL A 125 -14.77 -21.66 19.58
N VAL A 126 -15.30 -22.88 19.62
CA VAL A 126 -14.57 -24.07 20.10
C VAL A 126 -13.28 -24.35 19.30
N ASP A 127 -13.20 -23.90 18.05
CA ASP A 127 -12.06 -24.12 17.18
C ASP A 127 -10.96 -23.05 17.34
N TRP A 128 -11.23 -21.97 18.08
CA TRP A 128 -10.37 -20.80 18.15
C TRP A 128 -9.12 -21.06 19.01
N ALA A 129 -7.95 -20.86 18.42
CA ALA A 129 -6.66 -20.83 19.13
C ALA A 129 -6.09 -19.40 19.26
N ALA A 130 -6.89 -18.39 18.96
CA ALA A 130 -6.59 -16.98 19.14
C ALA A 130 -7.87 -16.19 19.39
N HIS A 131 -7.74 -15.02 20.02
CA HIS A 131 -8.89 -14.14 20.24
C HIS A 131 -9.32 -13.47 18.92
N ALA A 132 -10.64 -13.35 18.74
CA ALA A 132 -11.25 -12.64 17.62
C ALA A 132 -12.57 -12.00 18.05
N SER A 133 -12.95 -10.90 17.42
CA SER A 133 -14.17 -10.14 17.71
C SER A 133 -14.81 -9.62 16.42
N GLY A 134 -16.08 -9.23 16.47
CA GLY A 134 -16.84 -8.78 15.30
C GLY A 134 -17.06 -9.86 14.23
N HIS A 135 -17.44 -9.45 13.02
CA HIS A 135 -17.74 -10.38 11.92
C HIS A 135 -16.49 -10.87 11.17
N ALA A 136 -16.66 -11.98 10.44
CA ALA A 136 -15.55 -12.71 9.83
C ALA A 136 -15.03 -12.04 8.55
N PHE A 137 -15.92 -11.56 7.69
CA PHE A 137 -15.56 -11.12 6.34
C PHE A 137 -15.55 -9.59 6.20
N PRO A 138 -14.56 -9.00 5.50
CA PRO A 138 -13.27 -9.61 5.14
C PRO A 138 -12.31 -9.60 6.34
N SER A 139 -11.29 -10.47 6.38
CA SER A 139 -10.37 -10.58 7.54
C SER A 139 -9.56 -9.30 7.83
N GLY A 140 -9.60 -8.81 9.08
CA GLY A 140 -8.91 -7.59 9.49
C GLY A 140 -7.38 -7.69 9.43
N HIS A 141 -6.80 -8.71 10.07
CA HIS A 141 -5.34 -8.92 10.10
C HIS A 141 -4.75 -9.13 8.70
N SER A 142 -5.50 -9.82 7.84
CA SER A 142 -5.10 -10.08 6.46
C SER A 142 -5.13 -8.78 5.63
N ALA A 143 -6.14 -7.92 5.84
CA ALA A 143 -6.25 -6.64 5.14
C ALA A 143 -5.16 -5.65 5.58
N SER A 144 -4.98 -5.45 6.89
CA SER A 144 -3.96 -4.53 7.44
C SER A 144 -2.55 -4.94 7.02
N SER A 145 -2.20 -6.23 7.17
CA SER A 145 -0.87 -6.72 6.77
C SER A 145 -0.61 -6.59 5.27
N ALA A 146 -1.60 -6.90 4.42
CA ALA A 146 -1.45 -6.76 2.97
C ALA A 146 -1.31 -5.29 2.53
N MET A 147 -2.09 -4.37 3.10
CA MET A 147 -1.94 -2.93 2.81
C MET A 147 -0.59 -2.39 3.30
N ALA A 148 -0.18 -2.73 4.52
CA ALA A 148 1.11 -2.31 5.07
C ALA A 148 2.28 -2.88 4.27
N ALA A 149 2.20 -4.14 3.86
CA ALA A 149 3.20 -4.77 2.99
C ALA A 149 3.26 -4.08 1.62
N GLY A 150 2.13 -3.67 1.04
CA GLY A 150 2.09 -2.92 -0.22
C GLY A 150 2.81 -1.57 -0.12
N VAL A 151 2.55 -0.80 0.93
CA VAL A 151 3.21 0.49 1.18
C VAL A 151 4.71 0.30 1.46
N LEU A 152 5.08 -0.67 2.29
CA LEU A 152 6.48 -0.94 2.62
C LEU A 152 7.26 -1.42 1.40
N ALA A 153 6.69 -2.34 0.61
CA ALA A 153 7.28 -2.81 -0.64
C ALA A 153 7.47 -1.67 -1.63
N TRP A 154 6.49 -0.78 -1.77
CA TRP A 154 6.61 0.42 -2.60
C TRP A 154 7.79 1.31 -2.18
N GLY A 155 7.91 1.62 -0.89
CA GLY A 155 9.03 2.42 -0.37
C GLY A 155 10.38 1.76 -0.58
N LEU A 156 10.48 0.44 -0.33
CA LEU A 156 11.69 -0.35 -0.54
C LEU A 156 12.11 -0.39 -2.02
N LEU A 157 11.17 -0.55 -2.94
CA LEU A 157 11.45 -0.56 -4.39
C LEU A 157 11.96 0.79 -4.90
N ARG A 158 11.46 1.90 -4.35
CA ARG A 158 11.96 3.24 -4.68
C ARG A 158 13.35 3.51 -4.09
N THR A 159 13.64 2.89 -2.96
CA THR A 159 14.89 3.14 -2.20
C THR A 159 16.05 2.26 -2.65
N PHE A 160 15.78 0.99 -2.94
CA PHE A 160 16.79 -0.02 -3.21
C PHE A 160 16.64 -0.53 -4.65
N PRO A 161 17.50 -0.10 -5.59
CA PRO A 161 17.40 -0.51 -6.97
C PRO A 161 17.77 -1.99 -7.17
N GLY A 162 17.33 -2.57 -8.29
CA GLY A 162 17.76 -3.89 -8.72
C GLY A 162 17.15 -5.05 -7.93
N ALA A 163 17.93 -6.11 -7.73
CA ALA A 163 17.45 -7.35 -7.12
C ALA A 163 17.09 -7.20 -5.64
N VAL A 164 17.82 -6.37 -4.90
CA VAL A 164 17.63 -6.19 -3.45
C VAL A 164 16.24 -5.65 -3.13
N GLY A 165 15.81 -4.56 -3.78
CA GLY A 165 14.47 -4.01 -3.58
C GLY A 165 13.36 -4.98 -3.97
N ARG A 166 13.56 -5.75 -5.06
CA ARG A 166 12.59 -6.78 -5.49
C ARG A 166 12.46 -7.90 -4.47
N VAL A 167 13.58 -8.46 -3.98
CA VAL A 167 13.58 -9.52 -2.96
C VAL A 167 12.92 -9.03 -1.68
N ALA A 168 13.24 -7.81 -1.23
CA ALA A 168 12.63 -7.22 -0.04
C ALA A 168 11.11 -7.02 -0.20
N ALA A 169 10.67 -6.54 -1.36
CA ALA A 169 9.24 -6.41 -1.68
C ALA A 169 8.52 -7.77 -1.68
N TRP A 170 9.13 -8.81 -2.27
CA TRP A 170 8.58 -10.17 -2.23
C TRP A 170 8.50 -10.71 -0.81
N ALA A 171 9.50 -10.44 0.03
CA ALA A 171 9.48 -10.83 1.44
C ALA A 171 8.32 -10.15 2.20
N CYS A 172 8.05 -8.86 1.95
CA CYS A 172 6.89 -8.18 2.53
C CYS A 172 5.57 -8.89 2.14
N GLY A 173 5.42 -9.23 0.86
CA GLY A 173 4.26 -9.97 0.37
C GLY A 173 4.13 -11.34 1.02
N ALA A 174 5.23 -12.10 1.13
CA ALA A 174 5.25 -13.41 1.77
C ALA A 174 4.83 -13.35 3.25
N VAL A 175 5.29 -12.33 3.99
CA VAL A 175 4.87 -12.12 5.38
C VAL A 175 3.37 -11.82 5.48
N ALA A 176 2.82 -10.95 4.63
CA ALA A 176 1.39 -10.66 4.61
C ALA A 176 0.54 -11.89 4.25
N LEU A 177 1.00 -12.70 3.30
CA LEU A 177 0.38 -13.99 2.96
C LEU A 177 0.38 -14.93 4.17
N LEU A 178 1.53 -15.08 4.83
CA LEU A 178 1.66 -15.95 6.00
C LEU A 178 0.73 -15.48 7.15
N ILE A 179 0.66 -14.18 7.41
CA ILE A 179 -0.28 -13.61 8.39
C ILE A 179 -1.72 -14.00 8.03
N GLY A 180 -2.14 -13.88 6.77
CA GLY A 180 -3.47 -14.32 6.36
C GLY A 180 -3.71 -15.82 6.60
N LEU A 181 -2.75 -16.67 6.23
CA LEU A 181 -2.84 -18.12 6.42
C LEU A 181 -2.93 -18.50 7.90
N THR A 182 -2.22 -17.80 8.79
CA THR A 182 -2.33 -18.04 10.24
C THR A 182 -3.74 -17.80 10.77
N ARG A 183 -4.56 -16.95 10.12
CA ARG A 183 -5.95 -16.70 10.56
C ARG A 183 -6.85 -17.91 10.35
N VAL A 184 -6.65 -18.63 9.24
CA VAL A 184 -7.32 -19.92 8.99
C VAL A 184 -6.77 -20.98 9.94
N TYR A 185 -5.44 -21.03 10.10
CA TYR A 185 -4.78 -22.00 10.96
C TYR A 185 -5.23 -21.91 12.42
N LEU A 186 -5.41 -20.69 12.93
CA LEU A 186 -5.88 -20.40 14.28
C LEU A 186 -7.41 -20.57 14.44
N GLY A 187 -8.13 -20.95 13.38
CA GLY A 187 -9.56 -21.27 13.43
C GLY A 187 -10.48 -20.06 13.58
N VAL A 188 -10.00 -18.84 13.31
CA VAL A 188 -10.75 -17.60 13.59
C VAL A 188 -11.36 -16.96 12.33
N HIS A 189 -10.98 -17.46 11.15
CA HIS A 189 -11.47 -17.01 9.85
C HIS A 189 -11.58 -18.17 8.87
N TRP A 190 -12.53 -18.02 7.95
CA TRP A 190 -12.62 -18.87 6.77
C TRP A 190 -11.56 -18.45 5.72
N PRO A 191 -11.03 -19.39 4.92
CA PRO A 191 -10.18 -19.08 3.76
C PRO A 191 -10.69 -17.95 2.86
N THR A 192 -11.99 -17.91 2.57
CA THR A 192 -12.59 -16.85 1.76
C THR A 192 -12.61 -15.48 2.45
N ASP A 193 -12.59 -15.40 3.80
CA ASP A 193 -12.42 -14.13 4.51
C ASP A 193 -11.05 -13.52 4.27
N VAL A 194 -10.02 -14.38 4.22
CA VAL A 194 -8.63 -14.00 3.96
C VAL A 194 -8.46 -13.59 2.50
N LEU A 195 -9.00 -14.37 1.57
CA LEU A 195 -8.99 -14.02 0.16
C LEU A 195 -9.70 -12.69 -0.11
N GLY A 196 -10.89 -12.48 0.48
CA GLY A 196 -11.62 -11.21 0.37
C GLY A 196 -10.81 -10.04 0.92
N ALA A 197 -10.10 -10.22 2.03
CA ALA A 197 -9.21 -9.20 2.57
C ALA A 197 -8.04 -8.86 1.64
N TRP A 198 -7.45 -9.85 0.97
CA TRP A 198 -6.37 -9.62 0.00
C TRP A 198 -6.87 -8.92 -1.27
N LEU A 199 -8.04 -9.30 -1.78
CA LEU A 199 -8.68 -8.60 -2.90
C LEU A 199 -9.01 -7.15 -2.56
N PHE A 200 -9.58 -6.91 -1.37
CA PHE A 200 -9.84 -5.58 -0.85
C PHE A 200 -8.55 -4.75 -0.72
N ALA A 201 -7.52 -5.30 -0.07
CA ALA A 201 -6.25 -4.61 0.13
C ALA A 201 -5.55 -4.31 -1.19
N GLY A 202 -5.58 -5.25 -2.14
CA GLY A 202 -5.05 -5.05 -3.49
C GLY A 202 -5.79 -3.94 -4.23
N CYS A 203 -7.12 -3.92 -4.18
CA CYS A 203 -7.94 -2.86 -4.77
C CYS A 203 -7.57 -1.50 -4.17
N TRP A 204 -7.51 -1.42 -2.84
CA TRP A 204 -7.15 -0.19 -2.12
C TRP A 204 -5.74 0.29 -2.47
N MET A 205 -4.76 -0.60 -2.50
CA MET A 205 -3.37 -0.28 -2.85
C MET A 205 -3.19 0.10 -4.32
N ALA A 206 -3.96 -0.47 -5.23
CA ALA A 206 -3.95 -0.08 -6.63
C ALA A 206 -4.41 1.37 -6.85
N VAL A 207 -5.17 1.95 -5.91
CA VAL A 207 -5.55 3.37 -5.89
C VAL A 207 -4.53 4.23 -5.13
N VAL A 208 -4.09 3.76 -3.95
CA VAL A 208 -3.22 4.53 -3.04
C VAL A 208 -1.79 4.68 -3.56
N LEU A 209 -1.17 3.60 -4.05
CA LEU A 209 0.24 3.63 -4.44
C LEU A 209 0.55 4.60 -5.59
N PRO A 210 -0.30 4.72 -6.64
CA PRO A 210 -0.14 5.77 -7.64
C PRO A 210 -0.21 7.19 -7.07
N ALA A 211 -1.10 7.44 -6.09
CA ALA A 211 -1.22 8.75 -5.45
C ALA A 211 0.03 9.08 -4.61
N LEU A 212 0.53 8.12 -3.83
CA LEU A 212 1.78 8.26 -3.09
C LEU A 212 2.98 8.47 -4.02
N SER A 213 3.01 7.76 -5.16
CA SER A 213 4.07 7.94 -6.17
C SER A 213 4.01 9.34 -6.79
N ALA A 214 2.83 9.83 -7.14
CA ALA A 214 2.67 11.18 -7.68
C ALA A 214 3.12 12.26 -6.69
N TYR A 215 2.82 12.09 -5.40
CA TYR A 215 3.35 12.97 -4.34
C TYR A 215 4.88 12.94 -4.27
N ALA A 216 5.47 11.75 -4.29
CA ALA A 216 6.91 11.57 -4.19
C ALA A 216 7.65 12.14 -5.40
N ASP A 217 7.16 11.86 -6.63
CA ASP A 217 7.79 12.30 -7.88
C ASP A 217 7.64 13.82 -8.11
N GLY A 218 6.56 14.43 -7.60
CA GLY A 218 6.34 15.88 -7.69
C GLY A 218 7.36 16.73 -6.90
N GLY A 219 8.22 16.10 -6.09
CA GLY A 219 9.30 16.78 -5.39
C GLY A 219 10.61 16.92 -6.16
N ASP A 220 10.84 16.06 -7.14
CA ASP A 220 12.13 15.97 -7.84
C ASP A 220 12.26 17.01 -8.96
N GLY A 221 11.14 17.58 -9.44
CA GLY A 221 11.12 18.54 -10.56
C GLY A 221 11.35 20.01 -10.20
N SER A 222 11.24 20.42 -8.93
CA SER A 222 11.32 21.84 -8.54
C SER A 222 12.71 22.35 -8.15
N SER A 223 13.72 21.47 -8.11
CA SER A 223 15.06 21.79 -7.61
C SER A 223 16.11 21.98 -8.71
N GLY A 224 15.79 21.66 -9.97
CA GLY A 224 16.73 21.73 -11.10
C GLY A 224 16.65 22.98 -11.97
N ASP A 225 15.61 23.82 -11.82
CA ASP A 225 15.27 24.86 -12.82
C ASP A 225 15.46 26.31 -12.31
N ARG A 226 16.33 26.51 -11.30
CA ARG A 226 16.56 27.84 -10.67
C ARG A 226 18.00 28.35 -10.69
N MET A 227 18.89 27.79 -11.50
CA MET A 227 20.31 28.20 -11.53
C MET A 227 20.87 28.45 -12.94
N ASP A 228 20.05 28.88 -13.90
CA ASP A 228 20.54 29.50 -15.14
C ASP A 228 19.68 30.74 -15.50
N GLY A 229 19.80 31.78 -14.67
CA GLY A 229 19.33 33.13 -15.02
C GLY A 229 20.48 33.91 -15.67
N PRO A 230 20.30 34.52 -16.86
CA PRO A 230 21.40 35.19 -17.55
C PRO A 230 21.76 36.50 -16.83
N GLY A 231 22.95 36.52 -16.24
CA GLY A 231 23.63 37.75 -15.85
C GLY A 231 24.08 38.50 -17.10
N GLY A 232 23.32 39.52 -17.50
CA GLY A 232 23.63 40.40 -18.62
C GLY A 232 23.24 41.84 -18.30
N ALA A 233 24.15 42.52 -17.59
CA ALA A 233 24.36 43.96 -17.43
C ALA A 233 23.23 44.94 -17.84
N ALA A 234 22.68 45.65 -16.85
CA ALA A 234 22.09 46.96 -17.01
C ALA A 234 23.12 48.03 -16.64
N GLY A 235 23.41 48.96 -17.54
CA GLY A 235 24.11 50.21 -17.26
C GLY A 235 23.36 51.37 -17.92
N PRO A 236 22.92 52.41 -17.19
CA PRO A 236 22.31 53.59 -17.79
C PRO A 236 23.30 54.76 -17.83
N GLY A 237 23.37 55.46 -18.97
CA GLY A 237 24.13 56.69 -19.12
C GLY A 237 23.77 57.41 -20.42
N ARG A 238 23.11 58.57 -20.28
CA ARG A 238 22.47 59.41 -21.30
C ARG A 238 23.45 60.33 -22.06
N ASP A 239 23.04 60.62 -23.30
CA ASP A 239 23.01 61.91 -24.03
C ASP A 239 24.27 62.79 -24.21
N GLY A 240 24.55 63.15 -25.49
CA GLY A 240 25.31 64.36 -25.86
C GLY A 240 26.08 64.31 -27.19
N ARG A 241 25.45 64.72 -28.31
CA ARG A 241 26.10 65.20 -29.57
C ARG A 241 26.42 66.71 -29.45
N PRO A 242 27.06 67.44 -30.43
CA PRO A 242 27.97 67.08 -31.54
C PRO A 242 29.20 68.07 -31.72
N GLY A 243 30.08 67.80 -32.70
CA GLY A 243 31.13 68.72 -33.23
C GLY A 243 32.55 68.20 -32.95
N THR A 244 33.54 68.21 -33.84
CA THR A 244 33.85 69.12 -34.94
C THR A 244 34.64 68.41 -36.05
N GLN A 245 34.42 68.91 -37.27
CA GLN A 245 35.12 68.67 -38.52
C GLN A 245 36.54 69.29 -38.46
N THR A 246 37.56 68.57 -38.93
CA THR A 246 38.80 69.17 -39.47
C THR A 246 39.35 68.30 -40.59
N ASP A 247 39.46 68.94 -41.75
CA ASP A 247 40.02 68.46 -43.01
C ASP A 247 41.56 68.39 -43.02
N THR A 248 42.06 67.49 -43.89
CA THR A 248 43.27 67.60 -44.75
C THR A 248 44.69 67.53 -44.14
N PRO A 249 45.73 67.25 -44.97
CA PRO A 249 45.74 66.97 -46.42
C PRO A 249 46.03 65.53 -46.83
#